data_AF-A0A194QUY9-F1
#
_entry.id   AF-A0A194QUY9-F1
#
_cell.length_a   1.000
_cell.length_b   1.000
_cell.length_c   1.000
_cell.angle_alpha   90.00
_cell.angle_beta   90.00
_cell.angle_gamma   90.00
#
_symmetry.space_group_name_H-M   'P 1'
#
loop_
_entity.id
_entity.type
_entity.pdbx_description
1 polymer ?
#
loop_
_entity_poly.entity_id
_entity_poly.type
_entity_poly.pdbx_seq_one_letter_code
_entity_poly.pdbx_strand_id
1 'polypeptide(L)'
;MAEPGYYHGDYIRHPVLYELGIKYGIKTECIPEIALPSKLEELKDVIRREIRKELKIKEGAEKLREVATDRKSLSDVANLVKKANLKLNELKSDLQELESQLLLSRGQSTPTSPEDLSYDEEIILASEAAQQQRQLGEGTADRKLASLEKQLNIELKVKQGAENMIQSISSSNQSRDKKLLAEAHQMLADSKDKIEYLKLRISKMSKQQKEDNAGANGDGRTSDMSGVDPLLDERIAELRNRLRIEAAVVEGSKNAIRLLQSD
;
A
#
# COMPACT_ATOMS: atom_id res chain seq x y z
N MET A 1 -50.25 -13.25 13.63
CA MET A 1 -49.43 -14.39 13.17
C MET A 1 -48.24 -13.77 12.45
N ALA A 2 -47.04 -13.89 13.02
CA ALA A 2 -45.82 -13.35 12.44
C ALA A 2 -45.20 -14.40 11.52
N GLU A 3 -44.93 -14.04 10.26
CA GLU A 3 -44.34 -14.94 9.28
C GLU A 3 -42.87 -15.26 9.62
N PRO A 4 -42.48 -16.54 9.68
CA PRO A 4 -41.09 -16.97 9.84
C PRO A 4 -40.51 -17.26 8.45
N GLY A 5 -39.54 -16.48 7.98
CA GLY A 5 -38.87 -16.84 6.72
C GLY A 5 -37.72 -15.97 6.23
N TYR A 6 -37.66 -14.69 6.58
CA TYR A 6 -36.71 -13.79 5.91
C TYR A 6 -35.30 -13.73 6.50
N TYR A 7 -35.07 -14.25 7.70
CA TYR A 7 -33.74 -14.21 8.34
C TYR A 7 -32.80 -15.36 7.94
N HIS A 8 -33.30 -16.40 7.26
CA HIS A 8 -32.50 -17.58 6.91
C HIS A 8 -31.72 -17.45 5.59
N GLY A 9 -32.14 -16.58 4.67
CA GLY A 9 -31.56 -16.52 3.32
C GLY A 9 -30.15 -15.93 3.24
N ASP A 10 -29.85 -14.93 4.07
CA ASP A 10 -28.56 -14.24 4.03
C ASP A 10 -27.45 -15.01 4.78
N TYR A 11 -27.82 -15.77 5.83
CA TYR A 11 -26.90 -16.70 6.52
C TYR A 11 -26.35 -17.78 5.59
N ILE A 12 -27.18 -18.27 4.67
CA ILE A 12 -26.84 -19.37 3.76
C ILE A 12 -25.87 -18.92 2.66
N ARG A 13 -25.91 -17.65 2.23
CA ARG A 13 -25.03 -17.14 1.17
C ARG A 13 -23.71 -16.59 1.67
N HIS A 14 -23.70 -15.85 2.78
CA HIS A 14 -22.49 -15.19 3.29
C HIS A 14 -22.39 -15.28 4.83
N PRO A 15 -22.08 -16.47 5.37
CA PRO A 15 -22.09 -16.73 6.82
C PRO A 15 -21.11 -15.82 7.59
N VAL A 16 -19.88 -15.67 7.09
CA VAL A 16 -18.85 -14.83 7.74
C VAL A 16 -19.26 -13.34 7.76
N LEU A 17 -19.81 -12.82 6.66
CA LEU A 17 -20.31 -11.44 6.61
C LEU A 17 -21.47 -11.23 7.60
N TYR A 18 -22.35 -12.21 7.73
CA TYR A 18 -23.47 -12.14 8.68
C TYR A 18 -22.99 -12.13 10.13
N GLU A 19 -22.16 -13.10 10.51
CA GLU A 19 -21.67 -13.27 11.88
C GLU A 19 -20.80 -12.09 12.32
N LEU A 20 -19.81 -11.70 11.50
CA LEU A 20 -18.96 -10.56 11.79
C LEU A 20 -19.72 -9.23 11.65
N GLY A 21 -20.67 -9.12 10.72
CA GLY A 21 -21.53 -7.95 10.60
C GLY A 21 -22.29 -7.64 11.90
N ILE A 22 -22.88 -8.67 12.52
CA ILE A 22 -23.55 -8.55 13.83
C ILE A 22 -22.54 -8.18 14.91
N LYS A 23 -21.38 -8.86 14.95
CA LYS A 23 -20.34 -8.65 15.96
C LYS A 23 -19.80 -7.22 15.97
N TYR A 24 -19.66 -6.60 14.80
CA TYR A 24 -19.10 -5.26 14.64
C TYR A 24 -20.15 -4.16 14.39
N GLY A 25 -21.44 -4.49 14.44
CA GLY A 25 -22.53 -3.52 14.30
C GLY A 25 -22.70 -2.97 12.88
N ILE A 26 -22.26 -3.72 11.87
CA ILE A 26 -22.47 -3.36 10.46
C ILE A 26 -23.81 -3.93 10.02
N LYS A 27 -24.69 -3.07 9.47
CA LYS A 27 -25.96 -3.51 8.88
C LYS A 27 -25.67 -4.36 7.64
N THR A 28 -25.95 -5.65 7.73
CA THR A 28 -25.72 -6.65 6.66
C THR A 28 -27.00 -7.19 6.03
N GLU A 29 -28.17 -6.67 6.42
CA GLU A 29 -29.47 -7.12 5.91
C GLU A 29 -29.68 -6.70 4.45
N CYS A 30 -30.04 -7.66 3.57
CA CYS A 30 -30.41 -7.43 2.17
C CYS A 30 -29.39 -6.62 1.34
N ILE A 31 -28.12 -7.02 1.36
CA ILE A 31 -27.08 -6.42 0.52
C ILE A 31 -27.16 -7.00 -0.91
N PRO A 32 -27.37 -6.19 -1.96
CA PRO A 32 -27.23 -6.64 -3.34
C PRO A 32 -25.81 -7.18 -3.58
N GLU A 33 -25.64 -8.24 -4.37
CA GLU A 33 -24.33 -8.88 -4.64
C GLU A 33 -23.25 -7.89 -5.13
N ILE A 34 -23.66 -6.80 -5.77
CA ILE A 34 -22.80 -5.68 -6.22
C ILE A 34 -22.22 -4.87 -5.04
N ALA A 35 -22.94 -4.77 -3.93
CA ALA A 35 -22.52 -4.05 -2.72
C ALA A 35 -21.76 -4.94 -1.72
N LEU A 36 -21.72 -6.26 -1.96
CA LEU A 36 -21.00 -7.24 -1.14
C LEU A 36 -19.49 -6.90 -0.98
N PRO A 37 -18.74 -6.54 -2.05
CA PRO A 37 -17.32 -6.22 -1.91
C PRO A 37 -17.09 -4.97 -1.07
N SER A 38 -17.96 -3.97 -1.18
CA SER A 38 -17.87 -2.74 -0.39
C SER A 38 -18.14 -3.00 1.10
N LYS A 39 -19.06 -3.93 1.41
CA LYS A 39 -19.43 -4.28 2.78
C LYS A 39 -18.38 -5.16 3.46
N LEU A 40 -17.79 -6.10 2.71
CA LEU A 40 -16.62 -6.86 3.18
C LEU A 40 -15.41 -5.96 3.41
N GLU A 41 -15.17 -4.98 2.53
CA GLU A 41 -14.09 -3.99 2.73
C GLU A 41 -14.35 -3.09 3.95
N GLU A 42 -15.59 -2.64 4.17
CA GLU A 42 -15.98 -1.86 5.35
C GLU A 42 -15.74 -2.65 6.65
N LEU A 43 -16.14 -3.93 6.67
CA LEU A 43 -15.94 -4.82 7.80
C LEU A 43 -14.45 -5.09 8.06
N LYS A 44 -13.67 -5.30 7.00
CA LYS A 44 -12.21 -5.41 7.06
C LYS A 44 -11.57 -4.18 7.69
N ASP A 45 -12.01 -2.99 7.30
CA ASP A 45 -11.51 -1.73 7.85
C ASP A 45 -11.88 -1.54 9.32
N VAL A 46 -13.07 -1.96 9.73
CA VAL A 46 -13.48 -1.96 11.14
C VAL A 46 -12.59 -2.87 11.98
N ILE A 47 -12.38 -4.12 11.53
CA ILE A 47 -11.52 -5.09 12.24
C ILE A 47 -10.08 -4.57 12.33
N ARG A 48 -9.51 -4.05 11.22
CA ARG A 48 -8.16 -3.46 11.21
C ARG A 48 -8.05 -2.24 12.12
N ARG A 49 -9.09 -1.41 12.22
CA ARG A 49 -9.11 -0.27 13.15
C ARG A 49 -9.10 -0.76 14.60
N GLU A 50 -9.87 -1.80 14.91
CA GLU A 50 -9.93 -2.37 16.26
C GLU A 50 -8.61 -3.04 16.66
N ILE A 51 -7.92 -3.73 15.74
CA ILE A 51 -6.57 -4.28 15.96
C ILE A 51 -5.59 -3.17 16.37
N ARG A 52 -5.59 -2.04 15.64
CA ARG A 52 -4.71 -0.90 15.97
C ARG A 52 -5.02 -0.30 17.34
N LYS A 53 -6.30 -0.17 17.70
CA LYS A 53 -6.69 0.30 19.04
C LYS A 53 -6.21 -0.66 20.12
N GLU A 54 -6.39 -1.96 19.92
CA GLU A 54 -5.99 -2.97 20.89
C GLU A 54 -4.47 -3.06 21.05
N LEU A 55 -3.71 -2.90 19.96
CA LEU A 55 -2.25 -2.76 20.01
C LEU A 55 -1.82 -1.56 20.86
N LYS A 56 -2.45 -0.39 20.68
CA LYS A 56 -2.16 0.80 21.50
C LYS A 56 -2.48 0.58 22.98
N ILE A 57 -3.56 -0.13 23.28
CA ILE A 57 -3.92 -0.49 24.66
C ILE A 57 -2.86 -1.43 25.25
N LYS A 58 -2.42 -2.44 24.49
CA LYS A 58 -1.34 -3.36 24.91
C LYS A 58 -0.04 -2.60 25.15
N GLU A 59 0.40 -1.75 24.23
CA GLU A 59 1.60 -0.92 24.41
C GLU A 59 1.50 0.00 25.62
N GLY A 60 0.34 0.62 25.84
CA GLY A 60 0.08 1.43 27.04
C GLY A 60 0.17 0.60 28.32
N ALA A 61 -0.40 -0.59 28.33
CA ALA A 61 -0.35 -1.51 29.47
C ALA A 61 1.08 -2.00 29.76
N GLU A 62 1.87 -2.30 28.72
CA GLU A 62 3.28 -2.67 28.83
C GLU A 62 4.11 -1.52 29.45
N LYS A 63 3.92 -0.28 28.99
CA LYS A 63 4.55 0.91 29.60
C LYS A 63 4.13 1.11 31.05
N LEU A 64 2.85 0.90 31.37
CA LEU A 64 2.35 0.94 32.75
C LEU A 64 3.01 -0.15 33.61
N ARG A 65 3.29 -1.33 33.03
CA ARG A 65 3.97 -2.43 33.74
C ARG A 65 5.40 -2.07 34.12
N GLU A 66 6.11 -1.29 33.29
CA GLU A 66 7.48 -0.85 33.54
C GLU A 66 7.58 0.10 34.74
N VAL A 67 6.57 0.97 34.93
CA VAL A 67 6.56 1.98 36.00
C VAL A 67 5.80 1.54 37.25
N ALA A 68 4.99 0.48 37.15
CA ALA A 68 4.24 -0.08 38.26
C ALA A 68 5.18 -0.77 39.27
N THR A 69 5.03 -0.42 40.55
CA THR A 69 5.85 -0.99 41.63
C THR A 69 5.03 -1.78 42.64
N ASP A 70 3.73 -1.50 42.76
CA ASP A 70 2.85 -2.19 43.68
C ASP A 70 2.33 -3.53 43.10
N ARG A 71 2.21 -4.53 43.97
CA ARG A 71 1.82 -5.89 43.59
C ARG A 71 0.42 -5.95 42.96
N LYS A 72 -0.49 -5.05 43.36
CA LYS A 72 -1.86 -5.03 42.88
C LYS A 72 -1.94 -4.48 41.45
N SER A 73 -1.31 -3.34 41.18
CA SER A 73 -1.25 -2.76 39.84
C SER A 73 -0.51 -3.67 38.85
N LEU A 74 0.57 -4.33 39.26
CA LEU A 74 1.26 -5.31 38.43
C LEU A 74 0.34 -6.48 38.02
N SER A 75 -0.49 -6.96 38.94
CA SER A 75 -1.49 -8.00 38.66
C SER A 75 -2.58 -7.49 37.72
N ASP A 76 -3.10 -6.29 37.94
CA ASP A 76 -4.15 -5.69 37.11
C ASP A 76 -3.66 -5.41 35.69
N VAL A 77 -2.43 -4.90 35.56
CA VAL A 77 -1.75 -4.67 34.27
C VAL A 77 -1.47 -5.99 33.55
N ALA A 78 -1.01 -7.04 34.26
CA ALA A 78 -0.82 -8.36 33.66
C ALA A 78 -2.14 -8.94 33.12
N ASN A 79 -3.25 -8.77 33.85
CA ASN A 79 -4.57 -9.16 33.38
C ASN A 79 -5.01 -8.35 32.16
N LEU A 80 -4.73 -7.04 32.12
CA LEU A 80 -5.02 -6.18 30.97
C LEU A 80 -4.24 -6.61 29.73
N VAL A 81 -2.93 -6.86 29.86
CA VAL A 81 -2.09 -7.37 28.76
C VAL A 81 -2.60 -8.72 28.27
N LYS A 82 -3.00 -9.63 29.17
CA LYS A 82 -3.58 -10.93 28.80
C LYS A 82 -4.88 -10.76 28.00
N LYS A 83 -5.79 -9.90 28.47
CA LYS A 83 -7.05 -9.60 27.76
C LYS A 83 -6.79 -8.98 26.39
N ALA A 84 -5.86 -8.03 26.30
CA ALA A 84 -5.51 -7.39 25.04
C ALA A 84 -4.91 -8.38 24.03
N ASN A 85 -4.06 -9.32 24.47
CA ASN A 85 -3.55 -10.38 23.61
C ASN A 85 -4.64 -11.34 23.12
N LEU A 86 -5.58 -11.72 23.99
CA LEU A 86 -6.71 -12.57 23.59
C LEU A 86 -7.58 -11.87 22.54
N LYS A 87 -7.93 -10.59 22.77
CA LYS A 87 -8.71 -9.80 21.82
C LYS A 87 -7.94 -9.60 20.50
N LEU A 88 -6.62 -9.37 20.53
CA LEU A 88 -5.81 -9.28 19.32
C LEU A 88 -5.83 -10.58 18.51
N ASN A 89 -5.75 -11.74 19.16
CA ASN A 89 -5.81 -13.03 18.47
C ASN A 89 -7.19 -13.26 17.84
N GLU A 90 -8.27 -12.93 18.55
CA GLU A 90 -9.63 -13.00 18.04
C GLU A 90 -9.82 -12.09 16.81
N LEU A 91 -9.44 -10.81 16.91
CA LEU A 91 -9.54 -9.86 15.80
C LEU A 91 -8.72 -10.29 14.58
N LYS A 92 -7.54 -10.91 14.79
CA LYS A 92 -6.72 -11.45 13.70
C LYS A 92 -7.38 -12.67 13.04
N SER A 93 -8.00 -13.54 13.84
CA SER A 93 -8.76 -14.69 13.33
C SER A 93 -9.95 -14.23 12.48
N ASP A 94 -10.74 -13.27 12.99
CA ASP A 94 -11.89 -12.70 12.27
C ASP A 94 -11.46 -12.04 10.94
N LEU A 95 -10.32 -11.34 10.95
CA LEU A 95 -9.76 -10.74 9.74
C LEU A 95 -9.35 -11.80 8.71
N GLN A 96 -8.69 -12.86 9.16
CA GLN A 96 -8.25 -13.96 8.31
C GLN A 96 -9.44 -14.71 7.71
N GLU A 97 -10.49 -14.94 8.49
CA GLU A 97 -11.73 -15.57 8.03
C GLU A 97 -12.42 -14.73 6.95
N LEU A 98 -12.49 -13.42 7.14
CA LEU A 98 -13.04 -12.48 6.16
C LEU A 98 -12.21 -12.41 4.88
N GLU A 99 -10.88 -12.40 4.98
CA GLU A 99 -9.97 -12.39 3.83
C GLU A 99 -10.06 -13.72 3.05
N SER A 100 -10.23 -14.85 3.74
CA SER A 100 -10.50 -16.16 3.13
C SER A 100 -11.81 -16.16 2.33
N GLN A 101 -12.89 -15.62 2.90
CA GLN A 101 -14.16 -15.51 2.20
C GLN A 101 -14.06 -14.60 0.97
N LEU A 102 -13.30 -13.50 1.06
CA LEU A 102 -13.06 -12.59 -0.07
C LEU A 102 -12.26 -13.26 -1.19
N LEU A 103 -11.26 -14.08 -0.84
CA LEU A 103 -10.49 -14.89 -1.79
C LEU A 103 -11.40 -15.92 -2.50
N LEU A 104 -12.24 -16.64 -1.74
CA LEU A 104 -13.16 -17.64 -2.27
C LEU A 104 -14.25 -17.01 -3.17
N SER A 105 -14.78 -15.85 -2.77
CA SER A 105 -15.78 -15.11 -3.56
C SER A 105 -15.18 -14.50 -4.84
N ARG A 106 -13.90 -14.10 -4.80
CA ARG A 106 -13.16 -13.63 -5.99
C ARG A 106 -12.78 -14.78 -6.92
N GLY A 107 -12.56 -15.98 -6.38
CA GLY A 107 -12.24 -17.20 -7.13
C GLY A 107 -13.40 -17.76 -7.98
N GLN A 108 -14.64 -17.31 -7.77
CA GLN A 108 -15.77 -17.67 -8.65
C GLN A 108 -15.88 -16.80 -9.91
N SER A 109 -15.03 -15.77 -10.05
CA SER A 109 -14.85 -15.00 -11.29
C SER A 109 -13.43 -15.22 -11.84
N THR A 110 -13.30 -16.24 -12.70
CA THR A 110 -12.15 -16.57 -13.58
C THR A 110 -10.85 -17.12 -12.93
N PRO A 111 -10.18 -18.12 -13.56
CA PRO A 111 -8.97 -18.73 -13.03
C PRO A 111 -7.73 -17.98 -13.51
N THR A 112 -6.90 -17.47 -12.58
CA THR A 112 -5.49 -17.19 -12.88
C THR A 112 -4.63 -17.53 -11.66
N SER A 113 -3.79 -18.55 -11.89
CA SER A 113 -2.57 -19.04 -11.24
C SER A 113 -2.29 -18.77 -9.73
N PRO A 114 -1.86 -19.81 -8.98
CA PRO A 114 -1.40 -19.69 -7.61
C PRO A 114 0.10 -19.42 -7.57
N GLU A 115 0.53 -18.26 -7.08
CA GLU A 115 1.89 -18.04 -6.57
C GLU A 115 1.89 -16.76 -5.73
N ASP A 116 2.74 -16.73 -4.69
CA ASP A 116 2.93 -15.70 -3.67
C ASP A 116 2.01 -15.72 -2.43
N LEU A 117 2.08 -16.85 -1.72
CA LEU A 117 2.00 -16.87 -0.25
C LEU A 117 3.40 -16.63 0.34
N SER A 118 3.86 -15.39 0.31
CA SER A 118 4.86 -14.87 1.26
C SER A 118 4.86 -13.37 1.14
N TYR A 119 4.77 -12.65 2.26
CA TYR A 119 5.35 -11.33 2.56
C TYR A 119 4.54 -10.72 3.71
N ASP A 120 4.93 -11.18 4.89
CA ASP A 120 4.58 -10.64 6.20
C ASP A 120 5.03 -9.17 6.36
N GLU A 121 4.38 -8.50 7.31
CA GLU A 121 4.82 -7.32 8.05
C GLU A 121 4.84 -5.94 7.33
N GLU A 122 5.10 -5.83 6.02
CA GLU A 122 5.35 -4.49 5.40
C GLU A 122 4.07 -3.78 4.86
N ILE A 123 2.97 -4.51 4.65
CA ILE A 123 1.72 -3.97 4.06
C ILE A 123 0.87 -3.15 5.05
N ILE A 124 1.12 -3.24 6.36
CA ILE A 124 0.31 -2.57 7.38
C ILE A 124 0.51 -1.04 7.36
N LEU A 125 1.68 -0.55 6.91
CA LEU A 125 2.00 0.87 6.78
C LEU A 125 1.74 1.42 5.36
N ALA A 126 1.88 0.60 4.32
CA ALA A 126 1.62 1.01 2.94
C ALA A 126 0.11 1.18 2.62
N SER A 127 -0.77 0.52 3.38
CA SER A 127 -2.22 0.57 3.15
C SER A 127 -2.85 1.95 3.42
N GLU A 128 -2.26 2.81 4.26
CA GLU A 128 -2.77 4.17 4.48
C GLU A 128 -2.53 5.12 3.28
N ALA A 129 -1.53 4.84 2.43
CA ALA A 129 -1.32 5.58 1.19
C ALA A 129 -2.24 5.09 0.06
N ALA A 130 -2.62 3.81 0.07
CA ALA A 130 -3.40 3.16 -0.99
C ALA A 130 -4.93 3.17 -0.77
N GLN A 131 -5.44 3.44 0.44
CA GLN A 131 -6.88 3.35 0.70
C GLN A 131 -7.72 4.57 0.31
N GLN A 132 -7.11 5.72 0.00
CA GLN A 132 -7.86 6.75 -0.71
C GLN A 132 -8.18 6.30 -2.17
N GLN A 133 -7.50 5.27 -2.69
CA GLN A 133 -7.23 5.05 -4.10
C GLN A 133 -8.36 4.48 -5.00
N ARG A 134 -9.57 4.25 -4.48
CA ARG A 134 -10.64 3.51 -5.21
C ARG A 134 -11.99 4.23 -5.34
N GLN A 135 -12.00 5.43 -5.92
CA GLN A 135 -13.24 5.97 -6.50
C GLN A 135 -12.96 6.80 -7.75
N LEU A 136 -13.66 6.43 -8.82
CA LEU A 136 -13.92 7.15 -10.07
C LEU A 136 -12.79 7.16 -11.13
N GLY A 137 -13.11 6.54 -12.27
CA GLY A 137 -12.28 6.47 -13.47
C GLY A 137 -12.22 7.84 -14.15
N GLU A 138 -11.01 8.39 -14.16
CA GLU A 138 -10.41 9.47 -14.97
C GLU A 138 -9.24 10.13 -14.22
N GLY A 139 -9.06 9.86 -12.92
CA GLY A 139 -8.08 10.58 -12.08
C GLY A 139 -6.72 9.90 -11.84
N THR A 140 -6.27 8.88 -12.58
CA THR A 140 -5.09 8.08 -12.18
C THR A 140 -3.75 8.84 -12.18
N ALA A 141 -3.57 9.81 -13.09
CA ALA A 141 -2.34 10.60 -13.19
C ALA A 141 -2.30 11.71 -12.13
N ASP A 142 -3.39 12.45 -11.95
CA ASP A 142 -3.53 13.49 -10.91
C ASP A 142 -3.44 12.91 -9.51
N ARG A 143 -4.00 11.72 -9.31
CA ARG A 143 -3.87 10.93 -8.10
C ARG A 143 -2.44 10.52 -7.79
N LYS A 144 -1.69 10.08 -8.81
CA LYS A 144 -0.27 9.74 -8.65
C LYS A 144 0.55 11.00 -8.36
N LEU A 145 0.25 12.11 -9.02
CA LEU A 145 0.89 13.40 -8.80
C LEU A 145 0.63 13.91 -7.37
N ALA A 146 -0.63 13.92 -6.93
CA ALA A 146 -1.01 14.30 -5.56
C ALA A 146 -0.37 13.40 -4.50
N SER A 147 -0.23 12.09 -4.78
CA SER A 147 0.49 11.16 -3.90
C SER A 147 1.98 11.50 -3.80
N LEU A 148 2.62 11.82 -4.92
CA LEU A 148 4.03 12.23 -4.96
C LEU A 148 4.25 13.57 -4.24
N GLU A 149 3.34 14.53 -4.39
CA GLU A 149 3.36 15.81 -3.66
C GLU A 149 3.22 15.61 -2.15
N LYS A 150 2.31 14.72 -1.73
CA LYS A 150 2.17 14.34 -0.32
C LYS A 150 3.47 13.73 0.22
N GLN A 151 4.09 12.82 -0.53
CA GLN A 151 5.35 12.19 -0.13
C GLN A 151 6.49 13.22 -0.05
N LEU A 152 6.53 14.17 -0.99
CA LEU A 152 7.47 15.29 -0.95
C LEU A 152 7.27 16.15 0.32
N ASN A 153 6.02 16.42 0.72
CA ASN A 153 5.74 17.17 1.94
C ASN A 153 6.21 16.44 3.21
N ILE A 154 6.09 15.11 3.24
CA ILE A 154 6.58 14.28 4.34
C ILE A 154 8.10 14.38 4.42
N GLU A 155 8.81 14.16 3.31
CA GLU A 155 10.28 14.22 3.31
C GLU A 155 10.81 15.63 3.65
N LEU A 156 10.10 16.70 3.26
CA LEU A 156 10.41 18.06 3.70
C LEU A 156 10.29 18.24 5.22
N LYS A 157 9.29 17.63 5.85
CA LYS A 157 9.15 17.65 7.31
C LYS A 157 10.22 16.81 8.01
N VAL A 158 10.58 15.66 7.44
CA VAL A 158 11.68 14.82 7.94
C VAL A 158 13.00 15.59 7.87
N LYS A 159 13.28 16.23 6.74
CA LYS A 159 14.45 17.10 6.55
C LYS A 159 14.51 18.20 7.63
N GLN A 160 13.41 18.94 7.82
CA GLN A 160 13.35 19.98 8.85
C GLN A 160 13.53 19.42 10.27
N GLY A 161 12.96 18.24 10.56
CA GLY A 161 13.12 17.56 11.83
C GLY A 161 14.58 17.18 12.11
N ALA A 162 15.29 16.67 11.10
CA ALA A 162 16.71 16.34 11.19
C ALA A 162 17.58 17.59 11.38
N GLU A 163 17.28 18.70 10.67
CA GLU A 163 17.98 19.98 10.85
C GLU A 163 17.80 20.53 12.28
N ASN A 164 16.58 20.47 12.82
CA ASN A 164 16.30 20.88 14.20
C ASN A 164 17.05 20.00 15.22
N MET A 165 17.10 18.69 14.95
CA MET A 165 17.83 17.74 15.80
C MET A 165 19.33 18.06 15.82
N ILE A 166 19.94 18.25 14.64
CA ILE A 166 21.34 18.65 14.50
C ILE A 166 21.61 19.97 15.23
N GLN A 167 20.72 20.98 15.08
CA GLN A 167 20.89 22.27 15.75
C GLN A 167 20.82 22.15 17.27
N SER A 168 19.86 21.38 17.79
CA SER A 168 19.70 21.17 19.24
C SER A 168 20.89 20.43 19.86
N ILE A 169 21.39 19.38 19.18
CA ILE A 169 22.53 18.60 19.63
C ILE A 169 23.83 19.39 19.49
N SER A 170 24.04 20.10 18.39
CA SER A 170 25.27 20.89 18.16
C SER A 170 25.39 22.09 19.11
N SER A 171 24.27 22.59 19.63
CA SER A 171 24.25 23.66 20.64
C SER A 171 24.53 23.15 22.06
N SER A 172 24.37 21.84 22.29
CA SER A 172 24.65 21.18 23.56
C SER A 172 26.03 20.51 23.48
N ASN A 173 27.03 21.03 24.19
CA ASN A 173 28.42 20.51 24.16
C ASN A 173 28.59 19.14 24.86
N GLN A 174 27.60 18.25 24.80
CA GLN A 174 27.57 16.98 25.52
C GLN A 174 28.07 15.83 24.64
N SER A 175 29.14 15.15 25.07
CA SER A 175 29.79 14.08 24.31
C SER A 175 28.95 12.80 24.11
N ARG A 176 27.79 12.69 24.78
CA ARG A 176 26.87 11.54 24.68
C ARG A 176 26.09 11.50 23.36
N ASP A 177 26.00 12.63 22.66
CA ASP A 177 25.10 12.75 21.51
C ASP A 177 25.79 12.51 20.16
N LYS A 178 27.06 12.07 20.14
CA LYS A 178 27.82 11.86 18.90
C LYS A 178 27.15 10.84 17.96
N LYS A 179 26.52 9.80 18.52
CA LYS A 179 25.77 8.79 17.73
C LYS A 179 24.46 9.37 17.20
N LEU A 180 23.72 10.10 18.02
CA LEU A 180 22.47 10.76 17.64
C LEU A 180 22.71 11.83 16.56
N LEU A 181 23.82 12.57 16.66
CA LEU A 181 24.24 13.55 15.67
C LEU A 181 24.56 12.89 14.32
N ALA A 182 25.28 11.76 14.34
CA ALA A 182 25.58 11.00 13.13
C ALA A 182 24.30 10.45 12.46
N GLU A 183 23.36 9.95 13.26
CA GLU A 183 22.05 9.48 12.77
C GLU A 183 21.22 10.62 12.18
N ALA A 184 21.17 11.78 12.85
CA ALA A 184 20.49 12.96 12.33
C ALA A 184 21.11 13.47 11.03
N HIS A 185 22.44 13.42 10.88
CA HIS A 185 23.13 13.74 9.63
C HIS A 185 22.79 12.74 8.51
N GLN A 186 22.73 11.45 8.83
CA GLN A 186 22.33 10.42 7.86
C GLN A 186 20.88 10.64 7.39
N MET A 187 19.95 10.86 8.32
CA MET A 187 18.55 11.18 8.00
C MET A 187 18.43 12.45 7.15
N LEU A 188 19.25 13.47 7.41
CA LEU A 188 19.29 14.69 6.61
C LEU A 188 19.79 14.43 5.18
N ALA A 189 20.80 13.58 5.01
CA ALA A 189 21.30 13.19 3.68
C ALA A 189 20.23 12.40 2.91
N ASP A 190 19.67 11.36 3.54
CA ASP A 190 18.67 10.50 2.91
C ASP A 190 17.40 11.27 2.51
N SER A 191 16.92 12.18 3.37
CA SER A 191 15.75 13.01 3.07
C SER A 191 16.01 13.99 1.93
N LYS A 192 17.22 14.55 1.81
CA LYS A 192 17.60 15.42 0.68
C LYS A 192 17.58 14.66 -0.64
N ASP A 193 18.16 13.46 -0.68
CA ASP A 193 18.19 12.64 -1.89
C ASP A 193 16.78 12.24 -2.32
N LYS A 194 15.93 11.85 -1.36
CA LYS A 194 14.51 11.55 -1.62
C LYS A 194 13.72 12.77 -2.12
N ILE A 195 13.95 13.95 -1.55
CA ILE A 195 13.31 15.19 -2.01
C ILE A 195 13.65 15.46 -3.48
N GLU A 196 14.92 15.34 -3.87
CA GLU A 196 15.35 15.57 -5.25
C GLU A 196 14.75 14.52 -6.21
N TYR A 197 14.74 13.24 -5.81
CA TYR A 197 14.08 12.19 -6.57
C TYR A 197 12.58 12.47 -6.77
N LEU A 198 11.86 12.86 -5.71
CA LEU A 198 10.43 13.14 -5.76
C LEU A 198 10.14 14.38 -6.63
N LYS A 199 10.92 15.45 -6.52
CA LYS A 199 10.81 16.63 -7.40
C LYS A 199 11.01 16.25 -8.87
N LEU A 200 12.03 15.45 -9.17
CA LEU A 200 12.29 14.99 -10.54
C LEU A 200 11.12 14.16 -11.07
N ARG A 201 10.58 13.26 -10.26
CA ARG A 201 9.44 12.42 -10.63
C ARG A 201 8.16 13.24 -10.87
N ILE A 202 7.87 14.21 -10.00
CA ILE A 202 6.73 15.14 -10.15
C ILE A 202 6.90 15.96 -11.42
N SER A 203 8.08 16.55 -11.67
CA SER A 203 8.36 17.34 -12.86
C SER A 203 8.22 16.52 -14.15
N LYS A 204 8.72 15.28 -14.15
CA LYS A 204 8.57 14.36 -15.29
C LYS A 204 7.11 14.01 -15.56
N MET A 205 6.33 13.69 -14.53
CA MET A 205 4.91 13.35 -14.68
C MET A 205 4.04 14.56 -15.06
N SER A 206 4.34 15.75 -14.50
CA SER A 206 3.63 16.99 -14.84
C SER A 206 3.90 17.44 -16.28
N LYS A 207 5.12 17.22 -16.80
CA LYS A 207 5.43 17.46 -18.23
C LYS A 207 4.67 16.51 -19.14
N GLN A 208 4.63 15.23 -18.79
CA GLN A 208 3.89 14.21 -19.55
C GLN A 208 2.38 14.51 -19.61
N GLN A 209 1.79 15.06 -18.53
CA GLN A 209 0.40 15.52 -18.53
C GLN A 209 0.15 16.79 -19.38
N LYS A 210 1.15 17.66 -19.57
CA LYS A 210 1.02 18.87 -20.40
C LYS A 210 1.11 18.57 -21.89
N GLU A 211 1.86 17.54 -22.29
CA GLU A 211 1.95 17.10 -23.68
C GLU A 211 0.65 16.40 -24.14
N ASP A 212 -0.04 15.67 -23.24
CA ASP A 212 -1.33 15.02 -23.54
C ASP A 212 -2.53 16.00 -23.62
N ASN A 213 -2.43 17.20 -23.04
CA ASN A 213 -3.54 18.17 -22.93
C ASN A 213 -3.46 19.35 -23.92
N ALA A 214 -2.45 19.39 -24.79
CA ALA A 214 -2.27 20.41 -25.83
C ALA A 214 -2.93 20.04 -27.18
N GLY A 215 -3.72 18.96 -27.24
CA GLY A 215 -4.34 18.43 -28.45
C GLY A 215 -5.78 18.90 -28.75
N ALA A 216 -6.30 19.92 -28.06
CA ALA A 216 -7.68 20.36 -28.25
C ALA A 216 -7.84 21.89 -28.21
N ASN A 217 -7.59 22.56 -29.35
CA ASN A 217 -8.40 23.64 -29.95
C ASN A 217 -7.61 24.39 -31.06
N GLY A 218 -8.24 24.57 -32.23
CA GLY A 218 -7.67 25.09 -33.51
C GLY A 218 -7.16 26.54 -33.46
N ASP A 219 -6.45 27.08 -34.46
CA ASP A 219 -6.65 27.04 -35.91
C ASP A 219 -5.35 27.50 -36.63
N GLY A 220 -5.16 27.13 -37.91
CA GLY A 220 -4.17 27.78 -38.80
C GLY A 220 -3.12 26.88 -39.46
N ARG A 221 -3.52 26.18 -40.54
CA ARG A 221 -2.72 25.79 -41.72
C ARG A 221 -1.19 25.67 -41.57
N THR A 222 -0.67 24.45 -41.48
CA THR A 222 0.07 23.74 -42.55
C THR A 222 0.40 22.34 -42.02
N SER A 223 0.14 21.33 -42.84
CA SER A 223 0.50 19.94 -42.61
C SER A 223 2.00 19.75 -42.37
N ASP A 224 2.38 19.26 -41.19
CA ASP A 224 3.22 18.06 -41.09
C ASP A 224 3.01 17.34 -39.76
N MET A 225 3.15 16.02 -39.79
CA MET A 225 2.55 15.01 -38.92
C MET A 225 3.53 14.61 -37.81
N SER A 226 3.31 14.94 -36.52
CA SER A 226 4.22 14.50 -35.45
C SER A 226 3.62 14.32 -34.04
N GLY A 227 2.29 14.12 -33.93
CA GLY A 227 1.62 13.88 -32.64
C GLY A 227 1.59 12.43 -32.18
N VAL A 228 2.11 11.48 -32.97
CA VAL A 228 2.09 10.03 -32.68
C VAL A 228 3.47 9.51 -32.27
N ASP A 229 4.49 10.37 -32.28
CA ASP A 229 5.90 10.00 -32.17
C ASP A 229 6.30 9.38 -30.82
N PRO A 230 5.89 9.86 -29.63
CA PRO A 230 6.49 9.35 -28.38
C PRO A 230 6.15 7.89 -28.05
N LEU A 231 4.91 7.46 -28.32
CA LEU A 231 4.48 6.08 -28.09
C LEU A 231 4.96 5.13 -29.20
N LEU A 232 5.05 5.63 -30.43
CA LEU A 232 5.63 4.86 -31.53
C LEU A 232 7.14 4.74 -31.37
N ASP A 233 7.83 5.77 -30.90
CA ASP A 233 9.27 5.75 -30.61
C ASP A 233 9.60 4.80 -29.45
N GLU A 234 8.79 4.78 -28.39
CA GLU A 234 8.93 3.81 -27.30
C GLU A 234 8.70 2.39 -27.81
N ARG A 235 7.67 2.17 -28.64
CA ARG A 235 7.38 0.88 -29.26
C ARG A 235 8.45 0.45 -30.25
N ILE A 236 8.99 1.38 -31.04
CA ILE A 236 10.09 1.14 -32.00
C ILE A 236 11.38 0.84 -31.23
N ALA A 237 11.65 1.53 -30.12
CA ALA A 237 12.80 1.26 -29.27
C ALA A 237 12.71 -0.12 -28.60
N GLU A 238 11.54 -0.49 -28.09
CA GLU A 238 11.25 -1.83 -27.55
C GLU A 238 11.46 -2.91 -28.62
N LEU A 239 10.88 -2.72 -29.81
CA LEU A 239 11.01 -3.66 -30.93
C LEU A 239 12.46 -3.77 -31.43
N ARG A 240 13.20 -2.66 -31.50
CA ARG A 240 14.63 -2.65 -31.84
C ARG A 240 15.46 -3.40 -30.80
N ASN A 241 15.15 -3.23 -29.51
CA ASN A 241 15.83 -3.94 -28.43
C ASN A 241 15.55 -5.45 -28.52
N ARG A 242 14.28 -5.83 -28.72
CA ARG A 242 13.87 -7.22 -28.89
C ARG A 242 14.54 -7.87 -30.11
N LEU A 243 14.55 -7.18 -31.26
CA LEU A 243 15.21 -7.68 -32.47
C LEU A 243 16.71 -7.88 -32.27
N ARG A 244 17.38 -6.98 -31.53
CA ARG A 244 18.81 -7.13 -31.20
C ARG A 244 19.05 -8.38 -30.35
N ILE A 245 18.21 -8.63 -29.35
CA ILE A 245 18.29 -9.82 -28.50
C ILE A 245 18.05 -11.08 -29.34
N GLU A 246 16.98 -11.11 -30.14
CA GLU A 246 16.65 -12.25 -31.01
C GLU A 246 17.76 -12.52 -32.03
N ALA A 247 18.35 -11.49 -32.64
CA ALA A 247 19.48 -11.63 -33.56
C ALA A 247 20.71 -12.22 -32.86
N ALA A 248 21.06 -11.75 -31.66
CA ALA A 248 22.16 -12.28 -30.88
C ALA A 248 21.93 -13.75 -30.48
N VAL A 249 20.71 -14.13 -30.13
CA VAL A 249 20.33 -15.51 -29.81
C VAL A 249 20.43 -16.40 -31.05
N VAL A 250 19.94 -15.94 -32.21
CA VAL A 250 20.04 -16.69 -33.47
C VAL A 250 21.49 -16.84 -33.92
N GLU A 251 22.30 -15.79 -33.79
CA GLU A 251 23.73 -15.85 -34.10
C GLU A 251 24.47 -16.80 -33.14
N GLY A 252 24.19 -16.73 -31.84
CA GLY A 252 24.71 -17.67 -30.85
C GLY A 252 24.34 -19.12 -31.15
N SER A 253 23.09 -19.36 -31.56
CA SER A 253 22.62 -20.69 -31.97
C SER A 253 23.32 -21.20 -33.23
N LYS A 254 23.50 -20.33 -34.24
CA LYS A 254 24.29 -20.67 -35.45
C LYS A 254 25.75 -20.96 -35.12
N ASN A 255 26.33 -20.21 -34.18
CA ASN A 255 27.72 -20.42 -33.76
C ASN A 255 27.87 -21.74 -33.00
N ALA A 256 26.91 -22.09 -32.14
CA ALA A 256 26.86 -23.37 -31.45
C ALA A 256 26.73 -24.54 -32.44
N ILE A 257 25.87 -24.42 -33.46
CA ILE A 257 25.75 -25.44 -34.52
C ILE A 257 27.07 -25.59 -35.29
N ARG A 258 27.71 -24.48 -35.67
CA ARG A 258 29.03 -24.54 -36.33
C ARG A 258 30.07 -25.23 -35.46
N LEU A 259 30.12 -24.92 -34.17
CA LEU A 259 31.04 -25.57 -33.23
C LEU A 259 30.78 -27.09 -33.16
N LEU A 260 29.52 -27.50 -33.07
CA LEU A 260 29.13 -28.92 -33.05
C LEU A 260 29.30 -29.65 -34.40
N GLN A 261 29.45 -28.93 -35.50
CA GLN A 261 29.76 -29.46 -36.84
C GLN A 261 31.27 -29.43 -37.14
N SER A 262 32.07 -28.84 -36.25
CA SER A 262 33.53 -28.73 -36.36
C SER A 262 34.27 -29.88 -35.65
N ASP A 263 33.54 -30.75 -34.95
CA ASP A 263 33.97 -32.05 -34.41
C ASP A 263 33.48 -33.19 -35.33
#